data_AF-A0A9D9SHE7-F1
#
_entry.id   AF-A0A9D9SHE7-F1
#
_cell.length_a   1.000
_cell.length_b   1.000
_cell.length_c   1.000
_cell.angle_alpha   90.00
_cell.angle_beta   90.00
_cell.angle_gamma   90.00
#
_symmetry.space_group_name_H-M   'P 1'
#
loop_
_entity.id
_entity.type
_entity.pdbx_description
1 polymer ?
#
loop_
_entity_poly.entity_id
_entity_poly.type
_entity_poly.pdbx_seq_one_letter_code
_entity_poly.pdbx_strand_id
1 'polypeptide(L)'
;MLSFAEKIKLKASEIGFSKVGIVAAEPLVDEEAHLSDWLGLGFHGEMAWMEREPEKRSDPRLLFPKARSIVVVALNYFTPHQHQSDINTGKISRYAWGDDYHDVVREKLTELLSWIKLEDP
;
A
#
# COMPACT_ATOMS: atom_id res chain seq x y z
N MET A 1 -4.25 22.53 19.14
CA MET A 1 -4.27 21.05 19.32
C MET A 1 -4.21 20.43 17.94
N LEU A 2 -3.46 19.35 17.77
CA LEU A 2 -3.42 18.59 16.52
C LEU A 2 -4.76 17.89 16.30
N SER A 3 -5.24 17.90 15.05
CA SER A 3 -6.34 17.05 14.60
C SER A 3 -5.98 15.57 14.70
N PHE A 4 -6.99 14.70 14.71
CA PHE A 4 -6.74 13.25 14.75
C PHE A 4 -5.94 12.78 13.53
N ALA A 5 -6.24 13.33 12.34
CA ALA A 5 -5.50 13.06 11.11
C ALA A 5 -4.00 13.42 11.24
N GLU A 6 -3.68 14.56 11.86
CA GLU A 6 -2.28 14.96 12.10
C GLU A 6 -1.60 14.03 13.10
N LYS A 7 -2.29 13.62 14.17
CA LYS A 7 -1.74 12.66 15.13
C LYS A 7 -1.44 11.29 14.49
N ILE A 8 -2.35 10.77 13.65
CA ILE A 8 -2.13 9.52 12.90
C ILE A 8 -0.87 9.62 12.03
N LYS A 9 -0.71 10.75 11.33
CA LYS A 9 0.45 10.96 10.46
C LYS A 9 1.76 11.01 11.25
N LEU A 10 1.77 11.70 12.39
CA LEU A 10 2.92 11.73 13.29
C LEU A 10 3.25 10.32 13.80
N LYS A 11 2.24 9.59 14.29
CA LYS A 11 2.46 8.23 14.79
C LYS A 11 3.00 7.29 13.72
N ALA A 12 2.45 7.36 12.50
CA ALA A 12 2.95 6.57 11.37
C ALA A 12 4.42 6.88 11.05
N SER A 13 4.82 8.16 11.12
CA SER A 13 6.21 8.57 10.95
C SER A 13 7.10 8.05 12.09
N GLU A 14 6.64 8.07 13.34
CA GLU A 14 7.37 7.53 14.51
C GLU A 14 7.60 6.01 14.39
N ILE A 15 6.61 5.28 13.89
CA ILE A 15 6.71 3.83 13.61
C ILE A 15 7.71 3.55 12.47
N GLY A 16 8.03 4.56 11.66
CA GLY A 16 9.08 4.50 10.63
C GLY A 16 8.57 4.47 9.20
N PHE A 17 7.30 4.79 8.93
CA PHE A 17 6.87 5.03 7.55
C PHE A 17 7.47 6.32 7.02
N SER A 18 8.00 6.27 5.79
CA SER A 18 8.66 7.39 5.14
C SER A 18 7.68 8.45 4.63
N LYS A 19 6.44 8.06 4.35
CA LYS A 19 5.36 8.98 3.97
C LYS A 19 4.02 8.41 4.39
N VAL A 20 3.08 9.29 4.69
CA VAL A 20 1.70 8.94 5.05
C VAL A 20 0.73 9.97 4.49
N GLY A 21 -0.35 9.48 3.89
CA GLY A 21 -1.47 10.26 3.38
C GLY A 21 -2.78 9.74 3.96
N ILE A 22 -3.79 10.60 3.99
CA ILE A 22 -5.16 10.21 4.35
C ILE A 22 -6.06 10.80 3.27
N VAL A 23 -6.87 9.94 2.66
CA VAL A 23 -7.81 10.30 1.59
C VAL A 23 -9.20 9.81 1.96
N ALA A 24 -10.24 10.36 1.31
CA ALA A 24 -11.60 9.85 1.46
C ALA A 24 -11.71 8.44 0.86
N ALA A 25 -12.55 7.60 1.46
CA ALA A 25 -12.90 6.30 0.89
C ALA A 25 -14.01 6.50 -0.14
N GLU A 26 -13.64 6.80 -1.38
CA GLU A 26 -14.54 7.11 -2.49
C GLU A 26 -14.20 6.24 -3.72
N PRO A 27 -15.13 6.07 -4.67
CA PRO A 27 -14.86 5.37 -5.92
C PRO A 27 -13.78 6.07 -6.75
N LEU A 28 -12.87 5.27 -7.27
CA LEU A 28 -11.85 5.68 -8.22
C LEU A 28 -12.36 5.46 -9.66
N VAL A 29 -13.25 6.34 -10.12
CA VAL A 29 -14.00 6.17 -11.40
C VAL A 29 -13.07 6.13 -12.61
N ASP A 30 -12.06 7.01 -12.65
CA ASP A 30 -11.12 7.07 -13.76
C ASP A 30 -10.21 5.82 -13.78
N GLU A 31 -9.76 5.38 -12.60
CA GLU A 31 -8.96 4.17 -12.44
C GLU A 31 -9.74 2.89 -12.76
N GLU A 32 -11.05 2.86 -12.49
CA GLU A 32 -11.92 1.76 -12.90
C GLU A 32 -11.98 1.63 -14.41
N ALA A 33 -12.18 2.75 -15.12
CA ALA A 33 -12.19 2.78 -16.58
C ALA A 33 -10.83 2.31 -17.15
N HIS A 34 -9.72 2.83 -16.62
CA HIS A 34 -8.38 2.40 -17.03
C HIS A 34 -8.12 0.92 -16.77
N LEU A 35 -8.56 0.38 -15.62
CA LEU A 35 -8.43 -1.04 -15.31
C LEU A 35 -9.25 -1.88 -16.29
N SER A 36 -10.48 -1.48 -16.59
CA SER A 36 -11.35 -2.15 -17.56
C SER A 36 -10.71 -2.21 -18.94
N ASP A 37 -10.19 -1.08 -19.44
CA ASP A 37 -9.50 -1.02 -20.73
C ASP A 37 -8.25 -1.92 -20.74
N TRP A 38 -7.44 -1.85 -19.68
CA TRP A 38 -6.22 -2.65 -19.56
C TRP A 38 -6.50 -4.16 -19.48
N LEU A 39 -7.59 -4.56 -18.80
CA LEU A 39 -8.06 -5.94 -18.76
C LEU A 39 -8.59 -6.39 -20.13
N GLY A 40 -9.38 -5.55 -20.81
CA GLY A 40 -9.91 -5.81 -22.14
C GLY A 40 -8.84 -6.00 -23.22
N LEU A 41 -7.67 -5.38 -23.03
CA LEU A 41 -6.49 -5.55 -23.88
C LEU A 41 -5.65 -6.80 -23.53
N GLY A 42 -6.00 -7.55 -22.48
CA GLY A 42 -5.26 -8.74 -22.05
C GLY A 42 -3.88 -8.42 -21.45
N PHE A 43 -3.65 -7.18 -21.01
CA PHE A 43 -2.33 -6.76 -20.49
C PHE A 43 -1.98 -7.33 -19.11
N HIS A 44 -2.91 -8.06 -18.48
CA HIS A 44 -2.67 -8.79 -17.24
C HIS A 44 -1.88 -10.10 -17.40
N GLY A 45 -1.67 -10.57 -18.64
CA GLY A 45 -0.93 -11.80 -18.90
C GLY A 45 -1.53 -12.99 -18.14
N GLU A 46 -0.73 -13.64 -17.29
CA GLU A 46 -1.18 -14.80 -16.49
C GLU A 46 -1.87 -14.43 -15.17
N MET A 47 -2.02 -13.13 -14.86
CA MET A 47 -2.59 -12.64 -13.60
C MET A 47 -4.13 -12.71 -13.60
N ALA A 48 -4.71 -13.91 -13.77
CA ALA A 48 -6.16 -14.12 -13.82
C ALA A 48 -6.93 -13.63 -12.58
N TRP A 49 -6.24 -13.42 -11.45
CA TRP A 49 -6.82 -12.82 -10.24
C TRP A 49 -7.10 -11.31 -10.39
N MET A 50 -6.57 -10.65 -11.42
CA MET A 50 -6.90 -9.26 -11.76
C MET A 50 -8.34 -9.10 -12.23
N GLU A 51 -8.94 -10.15 -12.81
CA GLU A 51 -10.30 -10.13 -13.38
C GLU A 51 -11.42 -10.46 -12.39
N ARG A 52 -11.11 -11.02 -11.22
CA ARG A 52 -12.13 -11.68 -10.38
C ARG A 52 -13.21 -10.75 -9.86
N GLU A 53 -12.85 -9.51 -9.48
CA GLU A 53 -13.75 -8.52 -8.86
C GLU A 53 -13.18 -7.09 -9.08
N PRO A 54 -13.12 -6.58 -10.33
CA PRO A 54 -12.52 -5.29 -10.64
C PRO A 54 -13.19 -4.11 -9.91
N GLU A 55 -14.49 -4.16 -9.70
CA GLU A 55 -15.27 -3.13 -8.99
C GLU A 55 -14.84 -2.96 -7.53
N LYS A 56 -14.41 -4.04 -6.85
CA LYS A 56 -13.90 -3.95 -5.47
C LYS A 56 -12.52 -3.31 -5.39
N ARG A 57 -11.81 -3.19 -6.52
CA ARG A 57 -10.51 -2.52 -6.61
C ARG A 57 -10.66 -1.02 -6.79
N SER A 58 -11.76 -0.56 -7.40
CA SER A 58 -12.05 0.87 -7.59
C SER A 58 -12.88 1.46 -6.46
N ASP A 59 -13.74 0.69 -5.79
CA ASP A 59 -14.54 1.19 -4.65
C ASP A 59 -14.24 0.43 -3.33
N PRO A 60 -13.44 1.02 -2.43
CA PRO A 60 -13.09 0.40 -1.15
C PRO A 60 -14.30 0.17 -0.22
N ARG A 61 -15.41 0.87 -0.46
CA ARG A 61 -16.63 0.74 0.34
C ARG A 61 -17.37 -0.57 0.07
N LEU A 62 -17.10 -1.23 -1.06
CA LEU A 62 -17.64 -2.57 -1.33
C LEU A 62 -17.01 -3.64 -0.42
N LEU A 63 -15.79 -3.41 0.07
CA LEU A 63 -15.12 -4.26 1.06
C LEU A 63 -15.45 -3.83 2.49
N PHE A 64 -15.47 -2.51 2.73
CA PHE A 64 -15.72 -1.92 4.04
C PHE A 64 -16.79 -0.84 3.95
N PRO A 65 -18.11 -1.19 4.04
CA PRO A 65 -19.21 -0.24 3.80
C PRO A 65 -19.23 1.00 4.70
N LYS A 66 -18.61 0.93 5.87
CA LYS A 66 -18.50 2.04 6.83
C LYS A 66 -17.20 2.86 6.68
N ALA A 67 -16.32 2.49 5.76
CA ALA A 67 -15.07 3.21 5.55
C ALA A 67 -15.37 4.64 5.08
N ARG A 68 -14.75 5.61 5.75
CA ARG A 68 -14.84 7.04 5.41
C ARG A 68 -13.53 7.58 4.87
N SER A 69 -12.43 6.97 5.26
CA SER A 69 -11.08 7.39 4.91
C SER A 69 -10.15 6.20 4.78
N ILE A 70 -9.11 6.35 3.96
CA ILE A 70 -8.02 5.40 3.80
C ILE A 70 -6.73 6.07 4.28
N VAL A 71 -5.99 5.40 5.16
CA VAL A 71 -4.63 5.78 5.53
C VAL A 71 -3.67 5.06 4.59
N VAL A 72 -2.93 5.82 3.78
CA VAL A 72 -1.97 5.29 2.81
C VAL A 72 -0.57 5.56 3.34
N VAL A 73 0.27 4.53 3.39
CA VAL A 73 1.65 4.62 3.89
C VAL A 73 2.65 4.24 2.81
N ALA A 74 3.87 4.78 2.90
CA ALA A 74 4.99 4.39 2.07
C ALA A 74 6.23 4.14 2.93
N LEU A 75 6.98 3.10 2.58
CA LEU A 75 8.26 2.77 3.19
C LEU A 75 9.34 2.78 2.11
N ASN A 76 10.41 3.52 2.34
CA ASN A 76 11.53 3.56 1.43
C ASN A 76 12.44 2.33 1.66
N TYR A 77 12.51 1.44 0.67
CA TYR A 77 13.38 0.25 0.71
C TYR A 77 14.78 0.52 0.12
N PHE A 78 15.12 1.78 -0.20
CA PHE A 78 16.45 2.10 -0.70
C PHE A 78 17.52 1.67 0.30
N THR A 79 18.57 1.06 -0.24
CA THR A 79 19.73 0.60 0.52
C THR A 79 21.00 0.88 -0.27
N PRO A 80 22.10 1.30 0.38
CA PRO A 80 23.35 1.65 -0.31
C PRO A 80 24.09 0.42 -0.86
N HIS A 81 23.64 -0.80 -0.53
CA HIS A 81 24.19 -2.04 -1.08
C HIS A 81 24.15 -2.01 -2.61
N GLN A 82 25.18 -2.56 -3.23
CA GLN A 82 25.31 -2.61 -4.68
C GLN A 82 25.26 -4.07 -5.14
N HIS A 83 24.75 -4.29 -6.35
CA HIS A 83 24.92 -5.58 -6.99
C HIS A 83 26.40 -5.87 -7.18
N GLN A 84 26.75 -7.15 -7.20
CA GLN A 84 28.07 -7.56 -7.65
C GLN A 84 28.24 -7.18 -9.13
N SER A 85 29.45 -6.76 -9.51
CA SER A 85 29.80 -6.37 -10.88
C SER A 85 30.19 -7.55 -11.78
N ASP A 86 29.84 -8.77 -11.38
CA ASP A 86 30.15 -10.00 -12.12
C ASP A 86 29.10 -10.27 -13.20
N ILE A 87 29.55 -10.47 -14.44
CA ILE A 87 28.70 -10.76 -15.60
C ILE A 87 28.02 -12.14 -15.52
N ASN A 88 28.58 -13.06 -14.74
CA ASN A 88 28.02 -14.40 -14.58
C ASN A 88 26.96 -14.48 -13.48
N THR A 89 26.67 -13.38 -12.79
CA THR A 89 25.72 -13.33 -11.67
C THR A 89 24.45 -12.56 -12.04
N GLY A 90 23.30 -13.19 -11.83
CA GLY A 90 21.99 -12.54 -12.01
C GLY A 90 21.73 -11.43 -10.99
N LYS A 91 20.82 -10.51 -11.31
CA LYS A 91 20.43 -9.41 -10.42
C LYS A 91 19.03 -9.62 -9.86
N ILE A 92 18.89 -9.56 -8.55
CA ILE A 92 17.60 -9.55 -7.86
C ILE A 92 17.19 -8.12 -7.57
N SER A 93 15.96 -7.74 -7.90
CA SER A 93 15.46 -6.40 -7.63
C SER A 93 15.53 -6.03 -6.14
N ARG A 94 15.81 -4.76 -5.84
CA ARG A 94 16.05 -4.29 -4.46
C ARG A 94 14.84 -4.44 -3.53
N TYR A 95 13.61 -4.49 -4.06
CA TYR A 95 12.42 -4.68 -3.21
C TYR A 95 12.39 -6.06 -2.53
N ALA A 96 13.16 -7.02 -3.06
CA ALA A 96 13.28 -8.38 -2.53
C ALA A 96 14.59 -8.57 -1.74
N TRP A 97 15.21 -7.49 -1.27
CA TRP A 97 16.42 -7.55 -0.43
C TRP A 97 16.05 -7.40 1.04
N GLY A 98 16.61 -8.27 1.88
CA GLY A 98 16.30 -8.31 3.31
C GLY A 98 15.06 -9.15 3.60
N ASP A 99 14.35 -8.79 4.67
CA ASP A 99 13.12 -9.48 5.08
C ASP A 99 11.97 -9.18 4.10
N ASP A 100 10.98 -10.06 4.05
CA ASP A 100 9.80 -9.87 3.20
C ASP A 100 9.07 -8.58 3.61
N TYR A 101 8.95 -7.64 2.68
CA TYR A 101 8.31 -6.36 2.94
C TYR A 101 6.85 -6.53 3.37
N HIS A 102 6.19 -7.63 2.98
CA HIS A 102 4.81 -7.89 3.40
C HIS A 102 4.70 -8.02 4.92
N ASP A 103 5.64 -8.71 5.55
CA ASP A 103 5.66 -8.91 7.00
C ASP A 103 6.08 -7.61 7.70
N VAL A 104 7.15 -6.96 7.23
CA VAL A 104 7.63 -5.68 7.78
C VAL A 104 6.54 -4.60 7.75
N VAL A 105 5.83 -4.45 6.63
CA VAL A 105 4.76 -3.46 6.49
C VAL A 105 3.54 -3.85 7.33
N ARG A 106 3.18 -5.14 7.37
CA ARG A 106 2.03 -5.62 8.17
C ARG A 106 2.22 -5.38 9.66
N GLU A 107 3.41 -5.66 10.19
CA GLU A 107 3.71 -5.43 11.61
C GLU A 107 3.56 -3.95 11.96
N LYS A 108 4.14 -3.06 11.15
CA LYS A 108 4.03 -1.59 11.34
C LYS A 108 2.59 -1.09 11.22
N LEU A 109 1.81 -1.61 10.27
CA LEU A 109 0.38 -1.28 10.13
C LEU A 109 -0.43 -1.76 11.33
N THR A 110 -0.09 -2.93 11.89
CA THR A 110 -0.76 -3.48 13.08
C THR A 110 -0.47 -2.64 14.32
N GLU A 111 0.77 -2.17 14.46
CA GLU A 111 1.16 -1.23 15.53
C GLU A 111 0.38 0.09 15.41
N LEU A 112 0.33 0.67 14.20
CA LEU A 112 -0.42 1.90 13.95
C LEU A 112 -1.92 1.72 14.25
N LEU A 113 -2.52 0.62 13.81
CA LEU A 113 -3.92 0.30 14.07
C LEU A 113 -4.19 0.15 15.58
N SER A 114 -3.30 -0.51 16.30
CA SER A 114 -3.43 -0.70 17.76
C SER A 114 -3.39 0.64 18.49
N TRP A 115 -2.52 1.55 18.07
CA TRP A 115 -2.49 2.90 18.62
C TRP A 115 -3.74 3.71 18.27
N ILE A 116 -4.24 3.65 17.03
CA ILE A 116 -5.48 4.33 16.60
C ILE A 116 -6.66 3.92 17.49
N LYS A 117 -6.82 2.61 17.74
CA LYS A 117 -7.88 2.07 18.60
C LYS A 117 -7.75 2.50 20.07
N LEU A 118 -6.57 2.87 20.52
CA LEU A 118 -6.37 3.35 21.89
C LEU A 118 -6.76 4.84 22.01
N GLU A 119 -6.45 5.64 20.99
CA GLU A 119 -6.79 7.07 20.97
C GLU A 119 -8.27 7.33 20.68
N ASP A 120 -8.93 6.46 19.89
CA ASP A 120 -10.35 6.53 19.53
C ASP A 120 -10.96 5.11 19.49
N PRO A 121 -11.48 4.61 20.64
CA PRO A 121 -11.96 3.22 20.81
C PRO A 121 -13.18 2.80 19.98
#